data_AF-A0A5K3FZI7-F1
#
_entry.id   AF-A0A5K3FZI7-F1
#
_cell.length_a   1.000
_cell.length_b   1.000
_cell.length_c   1.000
_cell.angle_alpha   90.00
_cell.angle_beta   90.00
_cell.angle_gamma   90.00
#
_symmetry.space_group_name_H-M   'P 1'
#
loop_
_entity.id
_entity.type
_entity.pdbx_description
1 polymer ?
#
loop_
_entity_poly.entity_id
_entity_poly.type
_entity_poly.pdbx_seq_one_letter_code
_entity_poly.pdbx_strand_id
1 'polypeptide(L)'
;MEMEEVLARHRKEKKELQDAALTNNNVGPPKMSKAAKRREKAAAKARCLTAAVEQDIAKHASSATAIEYSKLEAELAKRGLTLYSIPSDGDCLFASIAHQLELRGLDVCLQEACKKLGLPCPTIGDVKSTIRCLRQVASAFIRNHSEDFLPFICLEGPETIELYCKKLETPGTWGGQLEVGT
;
A
#
# COMPACT_ATOMS: atom_id res chain seq x y z
N MET A 1 -88.51 18.33 17.94
CA MET A 1 -87.83 18.99 16.81
C MET A 1 -86.32 18.74 16.94
N GLU A 2 -85.90 17.47 17.01
CA GLU A 2 -84.49 17.10 17.29
C GLU A 2 -84.02 15.81 16.57
N MET A 3 -84.85 15.18 15.72
CA MET A 3 -84.43 13.99 14.97
C MET A 3 -83.84 14.35 13.59
N GLU A 4 -84.34 15.43 12.98
CA GLU A 4 -83.96 15.83 11.63
C GLU A 4 -82.54 16.42 11.58
N GLU A 5 -82.14 17.12 12.64
CA GLU A 5 -80.80 17.68 12.82
C GLU A 5 -79.73 16.60 13.07
N VAL A 6 -80.09 15.57 13.85
CA VAL A 6 -79.22 14.40 14.10
C VAL A 6 -79.00 13.60 12.81
N LEU A 7 -80.07 13.40 12.03
CA LEU A 7 -79.97 12.75 10.72
C LEU A 7 -79.17 13.59 9.71
N ALA A 8 -79.25 14.92 9.78
CA ALA A 8 -78.44 15.82 8.94
C ALA A 8 -76.94 15.75 9.29
N ARG A 9 -76.58 15.68 10.58
CA ARG A 9 -75.20 15.47 11.03
C ARG A 9 -74.66 14.11 10.59
N HIS A 10 -75.41 13.04 10.78
CA HIS A 10 -74.98 11.72 10.33
C HIS A 10 -74.84 11.60 8.81
N ARG A 11 -75.69 12.29 8.03
CA ARG A 11 -75.53 12.37 6.56
C ARG A 11 -74.26 13.13 6.17
N LYS A 12 -73.92 14.20 6.89
CA LYS A 12 -72.71 15.00 6.65
C LYS A 12 -71.44 14.21 7.01
N GLU A 13 -71.40 13.58 8.18
CA GLU A 13 -70.28 12.73 8.62
C GLU A 13 -70.10 11.52 7.70
N LYS A 14 -71.18 10.88 7.25
CA LYS A 14 -71.12 9.77 6.29
C LYS A 14 -70.57 10.21 4.93
N LYS A 15 -70.87 11.43 4.50
CA LYS A 15 -70.35 12.02 3.26
C LYS A 15 -68.88 12.40 3.41
N GLU A 16 -68.47 12.97 4.54
CA GLU A 16 -67.07 13.29 4.84
C GLU A 16 -66.20 12.03 4.96
N LEU A 17 -66.72 10.93 5.53
CA LEU A 17 -66.05 9.63 5.58
C LEU A 17 -65.97 8.96 4.20
N GLN A 18 -66.97 9.14 3.34
CA GLN A 18 -66.92 8.66 1.95
C GLN A 18 -65.94 9.48 1.09
N ASP A 19 -65.90 10.80 1.25
CA ASP A 19 -64.98 11.69 0.53
C ASP A 19 -63.52 11.46 0.99
N ALA A 20 -63.30 11.16 2.28
CA ALA A 20 -61.99 10.74 2.79
C ALA A 20 -61.56 9.37 2.21
N ALA A 21 -62.49 8.42 2.06
CA ALA A 21 -62.20 7.10 1.48
C ALA A 21 -61.90 7.13 -0.03
N LEU A 22 -62.37 8.15 -0.77
CA LEU A 22 -62.07 8.33 -2.20
C LEU A 22 -60.73 9.01 -2.51
N THR A 23 -59.99 9.49 -1.51
CA THR A 23 -58.66 10.10 -1.74
C THR A 23 -57.47 9.13 -1.68
N ASN A 24 -57.70 7.82 -1.54
CA ASN A 24 -56.61 6.85 -1.44
C ASN A 24 -56.83 5.58 -2.26
N ASN A 25 -56.80 5.68 -3.59
CA ASN A 25 -56.70 4.53 -4.49
C ASN A 25 -56.03 4.87 -5.84
N ASN A 26 -54.89 5.56 -5.83
CA ASN A 26 -54.01 5.57 -7.01
C ASN A 26 -52.53 5.91 -6.72
N VAL A 27 -51.97 5.33 -5.65
CA VAL A 27 -50.51 5.35 -5.43
C VAL A 27 -49.92 4.07 -6.02
N GLY A 28 -49.64 4.08 -7.32
CA GLY A 28 -48.60 3.20 -7.86
C GLY A 28 -47.30 3.43 -7.09
N PRO A 29 -46.40 2.43 -6.98
CA PRO A 29 -45.23 2.52 -6.11
C PRO A 29 -44.49 3.84 -6.34
N PRO A 30 -44.13 4.58 -5.26
CA PRO A 30 -43.55 5.90 -5.40
C PRO A 30 -42.33 5.82 -6.32
N LYS A 31 -42.40 6.52 -7.46
CA LYS A 31 -41.29 6.56 -8.44
C LYS A 31 -40.09 7.18 -7.73
N MET A 32 -39.10 6.33 -7.41
CA MET A 32 -37.85 6.77 -6.81
C MET A 32 -37.26 7.95 -7.59
N SER A 33 -36.87 9.00 -6.86
CA SER A 33 -36.21 10.16 -7.46
C SER A 33 -34.93 9.74 -8.20
N LYS A 34 -34.61 10.42 -9.31
CA LYS A 34 -33.35 10.23 -10.04
C LYS A 34 -32.12 10.35 -9.11
N ALA A 35 -32.19 11.19 -8.07
CA ALA A 35 -31.13 11.33 -7.07
C ALA A 35 -31.02 10.11 -6.14
N ALA A 36 -32.15 9.54 -5.72
CA ALA A 36 -32.18 8.32 -4.90
C ALA A 36 -31.60 7.11 -5.67
N LYS A 37 -32.00 6.96 -6.95
CA LYS A 37 -31.47 5.91 -7.84
C LYS A 37 -29.96 6.03 -8.07
N ARG A 38 -29.43 7.26 -8.14
CA ARG A 38 -27.97 7.52 -8.25
C ARG A 38 -27.22 7.13 -6.96
N ARG A 39 -27.75 7.47 -5.79
CA ARG A 39 -27.16 7.10 -4.48
C ARG A 39 -27.17 5.59 -4.27
N GLU A 40 -28.26 4.92 -4.63
CA GLU A 40 -28.37 3.46 -4.53
C GLU A 40 -27.38 2.75 -5.47
N LYS A 41 -27.23 3.21 -6.72
CA LYS A 41 -26.24 2.67 -7.66
C LYS A 41 -24.80 2.86 -7.15
N ALA A 42 -24.49 4.02 -6.56
CA ALA A 42 -23.17 4.28 -5.98
C ALA A 42 -22.91 3.38 -4.75
N ALA A 43 -23.90 3.24 -3.86
CA ALA A 43 -23.80 2.37 -2.70
C ALA A 43 -23.69 0.88 -3.10
N ALA A 44 -24.41 0.45 -4.13
CA ALA A 44 -24.28 -0.90 -4.68
C ALA A 44 -22.90 -1.15 -5.29
N LYS A 45 -22.34 -0.18 -6.02
CA LYS A 45 -20.97 -0.26 -6.55
C LYS A 45 -19.92 -0.29 -5.43
N ALA A 46 -20.09 0.51 -4.38
CA ALA A 46 -19.22 0.50 -3.21
C ALA A 46 -19.25 -0.86 -2.49
N ARG A 47 -20.45 -1.41 -2.24
CA ARG A 47 -20.59 -2.76 -1.65
C ARG A 47 -19.96 -3.85 -2.52
N CYS A 48 -20.15 -3.79 -3.84
CA CYS A 48 -19.54 -4.74 -4.76
C CYS A 48 -18.00 -4.66 -4.72
N LEU A 49 -17.44 -3.44 -4.68
CA LEU A 49 -16.00 -3.25 -4.55
C LEU A 49 -15.47 -3.79 -3.22
N THR A 50 -16.13 -3.47 -2.10
CA THR A 50 -15.74 -3.96 -0.77
C THR A 50 -15.78 -5.49 -0.71
N ALA A 51 -16.86 -6.11 -1.21
CA ALA A 51 -16.97 -7.57 -1.23
C ALA A 51 -15.90 -8.23 -2.12
N ALA A 52 -15.52 -7.61 -3.25
CA ALA A 52 -14.44 -8.10 -4.09
C ALA A 52 -13.08 -8.04 -3.39
N VAL A 53 -12.78 -6.94 -2.68
CA VAL A 53 -11.55 -6.80 -1.88
C VAL A 53 -11.52 -7.83 -0.75
N GLU A 54 -12.62 -8.01 -0.02
CA GLU A 54 -12.72 -9.01 1.06
C GLU A 54 -12.49 -10.43 0.52
N GLN A 55 -13.06 -10.75 -0.64
CA GLN A 55 -12.90 -12.05 -1.26
C GLN A 55 -11.45 -12.30 -1.71
N ASP A 56 -10.76 -11.28 -2.24
CA ASP A 56 -9.35 -11.40 -2.60
C ASP A 56 -8.46 -11.52 -1.36
N ILE A 57 -8.71 -10.75 -0.30
CA ILE A 57 -8.00 -10.91 0.99
C ILE A 57 -8.19 -12.34 1.53
N ALA A 58 -9.42 -12.87 1.51
CA ALA A 58 -9.69 -14.23 1.98
C ALA A 58 -8.96 -15.30 1.16
N LYS A 59 -8.88 -15.14 -0.17
CA LYS A 59 -8.11 -16.04 -1.05
C LYS A 59 -6.60 -15.94 -0.76
N HIS A 60 -6.11 -14.73 -0.54
CA HIS A 60 -4.69 -14.49 -0.26
C HIS A 60 -4.28 -14.93 1.15
N ALA A 61 -5.19 -14.92 2.14
CA ALA A 61 -4.90 -15.35 3.50
C ALA A 61 -4.50 -16.84 3.58
N SER A 62 -5.06 -17.69 2.71
CA SER A 62 -4.67 -19.11 2.58
C SER A 62 -3.60 -19.36 1.51
N SER A 63 -3.03 -18.31 0.92
CA SER A 63 -1.98 -18.48 -0.10
C SER A 63 -0.69 -19.01 0.53
N ALA A 64 0.11 -19.73 -0.27
CA ALA A 64 1.42 -20.20 0.14
C ALA A 64 2.29 -19.05 0.70
N THR A 65 2.24 -17.89 0.05
CA THR A 65 2.92 -16.65 0.48
C THR A 65 2.49 -16.19 1.86
N ALA A 66 1.18 -16.12 2.16
CA ALA A 66 0.71 -15.70 3.48
C ALA A 66 1.12 -16.68 4.58
N ILE A 67 1.12 -17.98 4.27
CA ILE A 67 1.59 -19.02 5.19
C ILE A 67 3.10 -18.89 5.42
N GLU A 68 3.89 -18.62 4.39
CA GLU A 68 5.33 -18.38 4.48
C GLU A 68 5.66 -17.17 5.35
N TYR A 69 5.01 -16.02 5.11
CA TYR A 69 5.19 -14.82 5.91
C TYR A 69 4.77 -15.04 7.38
N SER A 70 3.64 -15.71 7.63
CA SER A 70 3.20 -16.02 8.98
C SER A 70 4.20 -16.92 9.74
N LYS A 71 4.78 -17.91 9.06
CA LYS A 71 5.84 -18.76 9.64
C LYS A 71 7.11 -17.95 9.92
N LEU A 72 7.49 -17.06 9.01
CA LEU A 72 8.65 -16.18 9.18
C LEU A 72 8.46 -15.23 10.36
N GLU A 73 7.31 -14.56 10.45
CA GLU A 73 6.97 -13.68 11.57
C GLU A 73 6.99 -14.42 12.91
N ALA A 74 6.44 -15.63 12.96
CA ALA A 74 6.46 -16.46 14.16
C ALA A 74 7.90 -16.82 14.60
N GLU A 75 8.80 -17.12 13.66
CA GLU A 75 10.20 -17.43 13.98
C GLU A 75 10.99 -16.19 14.39
N LEU A 76 10.74 -15.04 13.74
CA LEU A 76 11.35 -13.76 14.11
C LEU A 76 10.88 -13.30 15.50
N ALA A 77 9.60 -13.46 15.82
CA ALA A 77 9.03 -13.08 17.11
C ALA A 77 9.70 -13.81 18.29
N LYS A 78 10.07 -15.09 18.12
CA LYS A 78 10.82 -15.86 19.14
C LYS A 78 12.18 -15.22 19.47
N ARG A 79 12.74 -14.44 18.54
CA ARG A 79 14.01 -13.74 18.68
C ARG A 79 13.83 -12.26 19.04
N GLY A 80 12.60 -11.81 19.29
CA GLY A 80 12.28 -10.41 19.53
C GLY A 80 12.44 -9.52 18.29
N LEU A 81 12.35 -10.09 17.08
CA LEU A 81 12.45 -9.38 15.82
C LEU A 81 11.08 -9.25 15.15
N THR A 82 10.91 -8.18 14.37
CA THR A 82 9.69 -7.93 13.59
C THR A 82 10.05 -7.72 12.13
N LEU A 83 9.18 -8.22 11.24
CA LEU A 83 9.34 -7.99 9.81
C LEU A 83 8.91 -6.56 9.46
N TYR A 84 9.73 -5.87 8.68
CA TYR A 84 9.39 -4.57 8.09
C TYR A 84 9.27 -4.72 6.58
N SER A 85 8.18 -4.22 6.00
CA SER A 85 7.91 -4.35 4.57
C SER A 85 8.67 -3.28 3.78
N ILE A 86 9.54 -3.72 2.88
CA ILE A 86 10.26 -2.89 1.90
C ILE A 86 9.65 -3.13 0.51
N PRO A 87 9.47 -2.10 -0.33
CA PRO A 87 9.00 -2.28 -1.71
C PRO A 87 9.83 -3.31 -2.48
N SER A 88 9.16 -4.17 -3.25
CA SER A 88 9.78 -5.22 -4.05
C SER A 88 10.29 -4.70 -5.41
N ASP A 89 11.17 -3.70 -5.38
CA ASP A 89 11.82 -3.12 -6.56
C ASP A 89 13.33 -3.41 -6.58
N GLY A 90 14.04 -2.93 -7.60
CA GLY A 90 15.48 -3.13 -7.70
C GLY A 90 16.32 -2.33 -6.69
N ASP A 91 15.71 -1.43 -5.91
CA ASP A 91 16.37 -0.71 -4.81
C ASP A 91 16.20 -1.43 -3.46
N CYS A 92 15.41 -2.50 -3.38
CA CYS A 92 15.03 -3.18 -2.14
C CYS A 92 16.19 -3.50 -1.18
N LEU A 93 17.35 -3.95 -1.70
CA LEU A 93 18.53 -4.23 -0.89
C LEU A 93 18.99 -2.98 -0.14
N PHE A 94 19.24 -1.90 -0.89
CA PHE A 94 19.71 -0.64 -0.33
C PHE A 94 18.64 0.07 0.49
N ALA A 95 17.36 -0.07 0.15
CA ALA A 95 16.25 0.43 0.93
C ALA A 95 16.16 -0.26 2.30
N SER A 96 16.41 -1.58 2.35
CA SER A 96 16.45 -2.32 3.62
C SER A 96 17.61 -1.87 4.53
N ILE A 97 18.79 -1.60 3.94
CA ILE A 97 19.95 -1.07 4.66
C ILE A 97 19.67 0.36 5.13
N ALA A 98 19.13 1.22 4.27
CA ALA A 98 18.76 2.60 4.62
C ALA A 98 17.80 2.64 5.81
N HIS A 99 16.76 1.80 5.81
CA HIS A 99 15.84 1.67 6.94
C HIS A 99 16.55 1.22 8.23
N GLN A 100 17.50 0.28 8.15
CA GLN A 100 18.26 -0.17 9.32
C GLN A 100 19.25 0.87 9.84
N LEU A 101 19.83 1.69 8.97
CA LEU A 101 20.70 2.80 9.38
C LEU A 101 19.92 3.85 10.15
N GLU A 102 18.76 4.25 9.63
CA GLU A 102 17.87 5.22 10.29
C GLU A 102 17.38 4.69 11.64
N LEU A 103 16.89 3.44 11.68
CA LEU A 103 16.35 2.82 12.89
C LEU A 103 17.40 2.71 14.02
N ARG A 104 18.68 2.55 13.66
CA ARG A 104 19.79 2.42 14.63
C ARG A 104 20.56 3.72 14.86
N GLY A 105 20.18 4.82 14.21
CA GLY A 105 20.89 6.10 14.29
C GLY A 105 22.32 6.05 13.74
N LEU A 106 22.55 5.21 12.73
CA LEU A 106 23.86 5.01 12.10
C LEU A 106 24.08 5.88 10.86
N ASP A 107 23.19 6.85 10.59
CA ASP A 107 23.32 7.79 9.47
C ASP A 107 24.62 8.59 9.52
N VAL A 108 25.11 8.87 10.73
CA VAL A 108 26.40 9.54 10.97
C VAL A 108 27.57 8.74 10.41
N CYS A 109 27.52 7.40 10.50
CA CYS A 109 28.55 6.53 9.96
C CYS A 109 28.55 6.57 8.43
N LEU A 110 27.36 6.58 7.81
CA LEU A 110 27.23 6.73 6.36
C LEU A 110 27.76 8.09 5.88
N GLN A 111 27.41 9.18 6.57
CA GLN A 111 27.91 10.52 6.24
C GLN A 111 29.45 10.58 6.32
N GLU A 112 30.05 9.96 7.33
CA GLU A 112 31.50 9.92 7.48
C GLU A 112 32.17 9.09 6.38
N ALA A 113 31.59 7.94 6.02
CA ALA A 113 32.06 7.14 4.89
C ALA A 113 31.97 7.93 3.57
N CYS A 114 30.86 8.64 3.32
CA CYS A 114 30.72 9.50 2.15
C CYS A 114 31.80 10.58 2.12
N LYS A 115 32.07 11.27 3.23
CA LYS A 115 33.14 12.29 3.30
C LYS A 115 34.52 11.70 3.01
N LYS A 116 34.84 10.56 3.62
CA LYS A 116 36.14 9.87 3.43
C LYS A 116 36.38 9.50 1.97
N LEU A 117 35.31 9.12 1.26
CA LEU A 117 35.34 8.74 -0.15
C LEU A 117 35.13 9.91 -1.12
N GLY A 118 34.94 11.14 -0.63
CA GLY A 118 34.65 12.32 -1.46
C GLY A 118 33.29 12.26 -2.18
N LEU A 119 32.34 11.49 -1.64
CA LEU A 119 31.01 11.28 -2.21
C LEU A 119 29.99 12.30 -1.66
N PRO A 120 28.93 12.61 -2.43
CA PRO A 120 27.81 13.40 -1.94
C PRO A 120 27.21 12.78 -0.68
N CYS A 121 27.05 13.57 0.38
CA CYS A 121 26.35 13.10 1.58
C CYS A 121 24.84 12.97 1.31
N PRO A 122 24.16 12.03 1.99
CA PRO A 122 22.71 11.90 1.89
C PRO A 122 22.02 13.11 2.52
N THR A 123 20.87 13.47 1.96
CA THR A 123 19.98 14.48 2.53
C THR A 123 19.19 13.82 3.67
N ILE A 124 19.21 14.44 4.86
CA ILE A 124 18.51 13.92 6.04
C ILE A 124 17.01 13.79 5.74
N GLY A 125 16.45 12.59 5.97
CA GLY A 125 15.04 12.28 5.74
C GLY A 125 14.68 11.93 4.29
N ASP A 126 15.63 11.91 3.35
CA ASP A 126 15.39 11.45 1.98
C ASP A 126 16.02 10.07 1.73
N VAL A 127 15.20 9.03 1.84
CA VAL A 127 15.59 7.63 1.63
C VAL A 127 16.21 7.41 0.24
N LYS A 128 15.75 8.12 -0.81
CA LYS A 128 16.33 7.98 -2.16
C LYS A 128 17.76 8.50 -2.21
N SER A 129 18.02 9.60 -1.51
CA SER A 129 19.38 10.13 -1.39
C SER A 129 20.28 9.14 -0.63
N THR A 130 19.77 8.51 0.45
CA THR A 130 20.49 7.48 1.21
C THR A 130 20.80 6.26 0.35
N ILE A 131 19.84 5.76 -0.42
CA ILE A 131 20.03 4.64 -1.36
C ILE A 131 21.12 4.98 -2.38
N ARG A 132 21.06 6.18 -2.99
CA ARG A 132 22.09 6.63 -3.93
C ARG A 132 23.48 6.65 -3.28
N CYS A 133 23.59 7.19 -2.07
CA CYS A 133 24.86 7.22 -1.34
C CYS A 133 25.36 5.82 -1.03
N LEU A 134 24.50 4.90 -0.59
CA LEU A 134 24.88 3.50 -0.33
C LEU A 134 25.41 2.81 -1.58
N ARG A 135 24.74 2.98 -2.73
CA ARG A 135 25.22 2.45 -4.02
C ARG A 135 26.61 2.99 -4.36
N GLN A 136 26.82 4.29 -4.20
CA GLN A 136 28.12 4.92 -4.48
C GLN A 136 29.23 4.47 -3.52
N VAL A 137 28.90 4.29 -2.23
CA VAL A 137 29.84 3.79 -1.22
C VAL A 137 30.25 2.35 -1.55
N ALA A 138 29.30 1.48 -1.87
CA ALA A 138 29.58 0.11 -2.30
C ALA A 138 30.46 0.08 -3.56
N SER A 139 30.08 0.83 -4.60
CA SER A 139 30.89 0.95 -5.83
C SER A 139 32.30 1.48 -5.56
N ALA A 140 32.46 2.49 -4.71
CA ALA A 140 33.76 3.03 -4.35
C ALA A 140 34.61 2.03 -3.57
N PHE A 141 33.99 1.25 -2.68
CA PHE A 141 34.67 0.17 -1.96
C PHE A 141 35.18 -0.91 -2.92
N ILE A 142 34.33 -1.36 -3.84
CA ILE A 142 34.68 -2.37 -4.86
C ILE A 142 35.83 -1.87 -5.74
N ARG A 143 35.80 -0.60 -6.18
CA ARG A 143 36.90 0.00 -6.95
C ARG A 143 38.22 -0.02 -6.18
N ASN A 144 38.19 0.28 -4.88
CA ASN A 144 39.38 0.34 -4.02
C ASN A 144 39.92 -1.05 -3.63
N HIS A 145 39.11 -2.12 -3.78
CA HIS A 145 39.48 -3.49 -3.46
C HIS A 145 39.30 -4.40 -4.67
N SER A 146 39.60 -3.90 -5.87
CA SER A 146 39.25 -4.56 -7.14
C SER A 146 39.71 -6.02 -7.21
N GLU A 147 40.89 -6.35 -6.70
CA GLU A 147 41.44 -7.72 -6.69
C GLU A 147 40.57 -8.72 -5.92
N ASP A 148 39.88 -8.27 -4.86
CA ASP A 148 39.02 -9.12 -4.03
C ASP A 148 37.67 -9.41 -4.72
N PHE A 149 37.21 -8.49 -5.57
CA PHE A 149 35.91 -8.58 -6.24
C PHE A 149 36.00 -9.08 -7.69
N LEU A 150 37.15 -8.90 -8.36
CA LEU A 150 37.36 -9.30 -9.75
C LEU A 150 37.04 -10.78 -10.01
N PRO A 151 37.42 -11.73 -9.13
CA PRO A 151 37.08 -13.14 -9.31
C PRO A 151 35.59 -13.42 -9.27
N PHE A 152 34.74 -12.51 -8.79
CA PHE A 152 33.28 -12.67 -8.76
C PHE A 152 32.58 -11.88 -9.86
N ILE A 153 33.15 -10.74 -10.29
CA ILE A 153 32.59 -9.88 -11.33
C ILE A 153 32.87 -10.42 -12.73
N CYS A 154 34.06 -10.97 -12.98
CA CYS A 154 34.46 -11.44 -14.31
C CYS A 154 34.03 -12.89 -14.62
N LEU A 155 33.41 -13.62 -13.69
CA LEU A 155 32.98 -15.00 -13.93
C LEU A 155 31.94 -15.12 -15.03
N GLU A 156 31.10 -14.09 -15.19
CA GLU A 156 29.92 -14.16 -16.06
C GLU A 156 30.12 -13.42 -17.41
N GLY A 157 31.31 -12.85 -17.67
CA GLY A 157 31.57 -12.20 -18.95
C GLY A 157 32.76 -11.21 -18.96
N PRO A 158 32.90 -10.40 -20.04
CA PRO A 158 33.98 -9.43 -20.17
C PRO A 158 33.77 -8.17 -19.30
N GLU A 159 32.93 -8.24 -18.27
CA GLU A 159 32.63 -7.09 -17.43
C GLU A 159 33.86 -6.68 -16.63
N THR A 160 34.20 -5.40 -16.73
CA THR A 160 35.23 -4.79 -15.91
C THR A 160 34.60 -4.30 -14.61
N ILE A 161 35.43 -4.15 -13.56
CA ILE A 161 35.04 -3.52 -12.30
C ILE A 161 34.33 -2.19 -12.54
N GLU A 162 34.82 -1.39 -13.50
CA GLU A 162 34.24 -0.08 -13.78
C GLU A 162 32.84 -0.18 -14.39
N LEU A 163 32.63 -1.12 -15.33
CA LEU A 163 31.31 -1.33 -15.91
C LEU A 163 30.31 -1.83 -14.84
N TYR A 164 30.75 -2.73 -13.97
CA TYR A 164 29.97 -3.22 -12.85
C TYR A 164 29.55 -2.09 -11.91
N CYS A 165 30.51 -1.30 -11.43
CA CYS A 165 30.25 -0.19 -10.51
C CYS A 165 29.32 0.87 -11.11
N LYS A 166 29.46 1.17 -12.42
CA LYS A 166 28.57 2.10 -13.11
C LYS A 166 27.13 1.59 -13.20
N LYS A 167 26.94 0.28 -13.43
CA LYS A 167 25.60 -0.35 -13.39
C LYS A 167 25.04 -0.31 -11.98
N LEU A 168 25.85 -0.63 -10.98
CA LEU A 168 25.44 -0.64 -9.58
C LEU A 168 24.96 0.73 -9.07
N GLU A 169 25.59 1.81 -9.54
CA GLU A 169 25.20 3.19 -9.23
C GLU A 169 23.85 3.62 -9.86
N THR A 170 23.34 2.85 -10.82
CA THR A 170 22.06 3.14 -11.47
C THR A 170 20.89 2.78 -10.55
N PRO A 171 19.92 3.68 -10.30
CA PRO A 171 18.74 3.38 -9.48
C PRO A 171 17.96 2.19 -10.04
N GLY A 172 17.47 1.32 -9.16
CA GLY A 172 16.76 0.11 -9.54
C GLY A 172 17.64 -1.03 -10.08
N THR A 173 18.96 -0.89 -10.14
CA THR A 173 19.85 -2.03 -10.39
C THR A 173 19.83 -2.95 -9.16
N TRP A 174 19.54 -4.23 -9.38
CA TRP A 174 19.49 -5.22 -8.32
C TRP A 174 20.85 -5.33 -7.65
N GLY A 175 20.87 -5.23 -6.33
CA GLY A 175 22.05 -5.56 -5.53
C GLY A 175 22.03 -7.04 -5.12
N GLY A 176 23.19 -7.56 -4.72
CA GLY A 176 23.38 -8.93 -4.30
C GLY A 176 24.41 -9.07 -3.20
N GLN A 177 25.06 -10.23 -3.18
CA GLN A 177 26.00 -10.60 -2.11
C GLN A 177 27.26 -9.72 -2.08
N LEU A 178 27.71 -9.23 -3.24
CA LEU A 178 28.93 -8.43 -3.34
C LEU A 178 28.77 -7.10 -2.60
N GLU A 179 27.62 -6.45 -2.75
CA GLU A 179 27.28 -5.18 -2.10
C GLU A 179 27.12 -5.31 -0.58
N VAL A 180 26.72 -6.49 -0.08
CA VAL A 180 26.60 -6.72 1.37
C VAL A 180 27.97 -6.86 2.03
N GLY A 181 28.99 -7.27 1.26
CA GLY A 181 30.36 -7.45 1.73
C GLY A 181 31.25 -6.21 1.68
N THR A 182 30.74 -5.07 1.20
CA THR A 182 31.47 -3.79 1.12
C THR A 182 31.38 -2.99 2.42
#